data_AF-A0A356S3S0-F1
#
_entry.id   AF-A0A356S3S0-F1
#
_cell.length_a   1.000
_cell.length_b   1.000
_cell.length_c   1.000
_cell.angle_alpha   90.00
_cell.angle_beta   90.00
_cell.angle_gamma   90.00
#
_symmetry.space_group_name_H-M   'P 1'
#
loop_
_entity.id
_entity.type
_entity.pdbx_description
1 polymer ?
#
loop_
_entity_poly.entity_id
_entity_poly.type
_entity_poly.pdbx_seq_one_letter_code
_entity_poly.pdbx_strand_id
1 'polypeptide(L)'
;NLMLGHAADERDYTLAALILQGFGITSVRLITNNPDKIESLESNGIVVNERTELQSFANADNSRYLTTKAERMKHMLQVPEIGARTNEEESHEPQSAD
;
A
#
# COMPACT_ATOMS: atom_id res chain seq x y z
N ASN A 1 9.48 13.53 5.36
CA ASN A 1 8.61 14.52 4.69
C ASN A 1 8.50 15.79 5.51
N LEU A 2 7.89 15.75 6.70
CA LEU A 2 7.67 16.96 7.51
C LEU A 2 8.96 17.71 7.91
N MET A 3 10.03 16.99 8.29
CA MET A 3 11.33 17.61 8.59
C MET A 3 12.02 18.25 7.36
N LEU A 4 11.55 17.89 6.16
CA LEU A 4 11.99 18.48 4.89
C LEU A 4 11.04 19.59 4.41
N GLY A 5 10.00 19.94 5.20
CA GLY A 5 8.99 20.94 4.83
C GLY A 5 7.84 20.43 3.96
N HIS A 6 7.79 19.14 3.63
CA HIS A 6 6.74 18.52 2.82
C HIS A 6 5.60 17.98 3.67
N ALA A 7 4.37 18.01 3.15
CA ALA A 7 3.22 17.41 3.81
C ALA A 7 3.40 15.89 4.00
N ALA A 8 2.58 15.30 4.89
CA ALA A 8 2.59 13.86 5.13
C ALA A 8 2.25 13.07 3.85
N ASP A 9 1.38 13.63 3.02
CA ASP A 9 1.05 13.19 1.67
C ASP A 9 0.73 14.40 0.79
N GLU A 10 1.46 14.57 -0.32
CA GLU A 10 1.26 15.67 -1.29
C GLU A 10 0.78 15.14 -2.65
N ARG A 11 0.37 13.86 -2.71
CA ARG A 11 0.04 13.21 -3.97
C ARG A 11 -1.32 13.69 -4.48
N ASP A 12 -1.33 14.14 -5.74
CA ASP A 12 -2.53 14.50 -6.49
C ASP A 12 -2.83 13.41 -7.54
N TYR A 13 -4.05 12.87 -7.54
CA TYR A 13 -4.49 11.86 -8.51
C TYR A 13 -5.41 12.41 -9.61
N THR A 14 -5.62 13.74 -9.68
CA THR A 14 -6.35 14.38 -10.78
C THR A 14 -5.74 14.04 -12.14
N LEU A 15 -4.41 13.98 -12.24
CA LEU A 15 -3.75 13.59 -13.49
C LEU A 15 -4.14 12.17 -13.95
N ALA A 16 -4.30 11.23 -13.02
CA ALA A 16 -4.74 9.87 -13.35
C ALA A 16 -6.17 9.85 -13.90
N ALA A 17 -7.08 10.65 -13.30
CA ALA A 17 -8.44 10.80 -13.80
C ALA A 17 -8.47 11.39 -15.22
N LEU A 18 -7.65 12.43 -15.49
CA LEU A 18 -7.54 13.04 -16.82
C LEU A 18 -7.04 12.05 -17.88
N ILE A 19 -6.07 11.21 -17.53
CA ILE A 19 -5.58 10.16 -18.44
C ILE A 19 -6.72 9.19 -18.78
N LEU A 20 -7.48 8.72 -17.79
CA LEU A 20 -8.61 7.82 -18.00
C LEU A 20 -9.69 8.45 -18.89
N GLN A 21 -10.03 9.72 -18.63
CA GLN A 21 -10.97 10.48 -19.46
C GLN A 21 -10.48 10.64 -20.91
N GLY A 22 -9.18 10.85 -21.10
CA GLY A 22 -8.56 10.92 -22.43
C GLY A 22 -8.75 9.64 -23.26
N PHE A 23 -8.89 8.48 -22.59
CA PHE A 23 -9.24 7.21 -23.21
C PHE A 23 -10.76 6.93 -23.26
N GLY A 24 -11.59 7.88 -22.84
CA GLY A 24 -13.05 7.71 -22.78
C GLY A 24 -13.53 6.78 -21.66
N ILE A 25 -12.68 6.49 -20.67
CA ILE A 25 -13.02 5.64 -19.53
C ILE A 25 -13.73 6.50 -18.49
N THR A 26 -14.95 6.11 -18.12
CA THR A 26 -15.78 6.82 -17.13
C THR A 26 -16.00 6.04 -15.85
N SER A 27 -15.63 4.76 -15.81
CA SER A 27 -15.71 3.94 -14.61
C SER A 27 -14.64 2.85 -14.56
N VAL A 28 -14.24 2.46 -13.35
CA VAL A 28 -13.18 1.48 -13.11
C VAL A 28 -13.51 0.55 -11.95
N ARG A 29 -12.94 -0.66 -12.01
CA ARG A 29 -12.69 -1.49 -10.82
C ARG A 29 -11.28 -1.18 -10.34
N LEU A 30 -11.16 -0.56 -9.17
CA LEU A 30 -9.90 0.00 -8.69
C LEU A 30 -9.19 -0.95 -7.73
N ILE A 31 -7.96 -1.32 -8.06
CA ILE A 31 -7.09 -2.07 -7.16
C ILE A 31 -6.34 -1.09 -6.26
N THR A 32 -6.75 -0.95 -5.00
CA THR A 32 -6.12 0.01 -4.07
C THR A 32 -6.37 -0.31 -2.60
N ASN A 33 -5.40 0.05 -1.77
CA ASN A 33 -5.57 0.16 -0.31
C ASN A 33 -5.52 1.61 0.18
N ASN A 34 -5.28 2.57 -0.72
CA ASN A 34 -5.30 3.99 -0.39
C ASN A 34 -6.71 4.55 -0.68
N PRO A 35 -7.50 4.96 0.33
CA PRO A 35 -8.82 5.55 0.11
C PRO A 35 -8.76 6.87 -0.67
N ASP A 36 -7.68 7.65 -0.53
CA ASP A 36 -7.54 8.95 -1.23
C ASP A 36 -7.56 8.78 -2.76
N LYS A 37 -7.15 7.61 -3.27
CA LYS A 37 -7.23 7.30 -4.71
C LYS A 37 -8.67 7.14 -5.19
N ILE A 38 -9.55 6.60 -4.33
CA ILE A 38 -10.96 6.44 -4.65
C ILE A 38 -11.60 7.83 -4.69
N GLU A 39 -11.47 8.59 -3.61
CA GLU A 39 -12.05 9.93 -3.48
C GLU A 39 -11.58 10.87 -4.60
N SER A 40 -10.29 10.82 -4.95
CA SER A 40 -9.75 11.66 -6.01
C SER A 40 -10.27 11.25 -7.40
N LEU A 41 -10.40 9.95 -7.71
CA LEU A 41 -10.99 9.54 -9.00
C LEU A 41 -12.47 9.92 -9.09
N GLU A 42 -13.24 9.69 -8.03
CA GLU A 42 -14.68 10.00 -7.99
C GLU A 42 -14.95 11.51 -8.09
N SER A 43 -14.19 12.34 -7.36
CA SER A 43 -14.30 13.81 -7.45
C SER A 43 -13.92 14.36 -8.83
N ASN A 44 -13.12 13.64 -9.60
CA ASN A 44 -12.79 13.97 -10.99
C ASN A 44 -13.72 13.27 -12.01
N GLY A 45 -14.84 12.70 -11.59
CA GLY A 45 -15.87 12.14 -12.48
C GLY A 45 -15.59 10.74 -13.01
N ILE A 46 -14.65 10.01 -12.42
CA ILE A 46 -14.43 8.58 -12.68
C ILE A 46 -15.14 7.76 -11.62
N VAL A 47 -16.13 6.98 -12.00
CA VAL A 47 -16.89 6.14 -11.07
C VAL A 47 -16.04 4.93 -10.64
N VAL A 48 -15.85 4.73 -9.34
CA VAL A 48 -15.21 3.52 -8.81
C VAL A 48 -16.30 2.51 -8.46
N ASN A 49 -16.65 1.64 -9.41
CA ASN A 49 -17.74 0.67 -9.25
C ASN A 49 -17.42 -0.40 -8.18
N GLU A 50 -16.15 -0.70 -8.01
CA GLU A 50 -15.69 -1.73 -7.10
C GLU A 50 -14.24 -1.45 -6.70
N ARG A 51 -13.93 -1.65 -5.42
CA ARG A 51 -12.56 -1.67 -4.90
C ARG A 51 -12.11 -3.12 -4.72
N THR A 52 -11.02 -3.49 -5.37
CA THR A 52 -10.30 -4.73 -5.11
C THR A 52 -9.13 -4.44 -4.18
N GLU A 53 -9.03 -5.20 -3.08
CA GLU A 53 -7.92 -5.09 -2.15
C GLU A 53 -6.60 -5.52 -2.80
N LEU A 54 -5.55 -4.73 -2.58
CA LEU A 54 -4.20 -5.13 -2.96
C LEU A 54 -3.61 -5.99 -1.82
N GLN A 55 -3.48 -7.29 -2.04
CA GLN A 55 -2.89 -8.21 -1.07
C GLN A 55 -1.46 -7.78 -0.74
N SER A 56 -1.24 -7.34 0.50
CA SER A 56 0.04 -6.84 1.00
C SER A 56 0.49 -7.74 2.14
N PHE A 57 1.52 -8.56 1.93
CA PHE A 57 2.05 -9.44 2.98
C PHE A 57 3.00 -8.68 3.90
N ALA A 58 2.71 -8.71 5.20
CA ALA A 58 3.61 -8.19 6.22
C ALA A 58 4.76 -9.18 6.47
N ASN A 59 5.98 -8.66 6.52
CA ASN A 59 7.19 -9.36 6.94
C ASN A 59 7.97 -8.47 7.93
N ALA A 60 9.06 -9.00 8.48
CA ALA A 60 9.84 -8.29 9.49
C ALA A 60 10.30 -6.90 9.00
N ASP A 61 10.64 -6.77 7.72
CA ASP A 61 11.21 -5.55 7.13
C ASP A 61 10.15 -4.49 6.81
N ASN A 62 8.94 -4.90 6.41
CA ASN A 62 7.89 -3.99 5.94
C ASN A 62 6.75 -3.75 6.95
N SER A 63 6.70 -4.52 8.05
CA SER A 63 5.62 -4.47 9.05
C SER A 63 5.40 -3.06 9.59
N ARG A 64 6.45 -2.40 10.10
CA ARG A 64 6.40 -1.04 10.64
C ARG A 64 5.88 -0.02 9.62
N TYR A 65 6.25 -0.19 8.35
CA TYR A 65 5.79 0.67 7.26
C TYR A 65 4.30 0.45 6.96
N LEU A 66 3.84 -0.80 6.89
CA LEU A 66 2.43 -1.13 6.68
C LEU A 66 1.54 -0.65 7.84
N THR A 67 1.99 -0.83 9.08
CA THR A 67 1.31 -0.29 10.28
C THR A 67 1.19 1.22 10.21
N THR A 68 2.28 1.93 9.87
CA THR A 68 2.27 3.39 9.71
C THR A 68 1.25 3.82 8.64
N LYS A 69 1.15 3.09 7.53
CA LYS A 69 0.19 3.37 6.47
C LYS A 69 -1.25 3.13 6.89
N ALA A 70 -1.52 2.06 7.62
CA ALA A 70 -2.84 1.77 8.15
C ALA A 70 -3.29 2.86 9.15
N GLU A 71 -2.45 3.15 10.15
CA GLU A 71 -2.82 4.01 11.28
C GLU A 71 -2.81 5.50 10.93
N ARG A 72 -1.79 5.98 10.22
CA ARG A 72 -1.58 7.42 10.01
C ARG A 72 -2.11 7.92 8.68
N MET A 73 -2.21 7.05 7.68
CA MET A 73 -2.65 7.39 6.33
C MET A 73 -3.99 6.71 5.97
N LYS A 74 -4.69 6.17 6.99
CA LYS A 74 -6.01 5.53 6.87
C LYS A 74 -6.10 4.46 5.78
N HIS A 75 -4.98 3.79 5.45
CA HIS A 75 -4.99 2.76 4.42
C HIS A 75 -5.82 1.56 4.88
N MET A 76 -6.58 0.98 3.95
CA MET A 76 -7.39 -0.22 4.15
C MET A 76 -6.49 -1.47 4.06
N LEU A 77 -5.66 -1.67 5.08
CA LEU A 77 -4.71 -2.79 5.19
C LEU A 77 -5.06 -3.63 6.42
N GLN A 78 -5.10 -4.95 6.27
CA GLN A 78 -5.04 -5.88 7.40
C GLN A 78 -3.56 -6.17 7.67
N VAL A 79 -3.01 -5.62 8.75
CA VAL A 79 -1.63 -5.91 9.18
C VAL A 79 -1.70 -7.02 10.24
N PRO A 80 -1.25 -8.25 9.96
CA PRO A 80 -1.16 -9.27 10.98
C PRO A 80 -0.12 -8.85 12.03
N GLU A 81 -0.41 -9.04 13.32
CA GLU A 81 0.64 -8.98 14.34
C GLU A 81 1.66 -10.08 14.03
N ILE A 82 2.88 -9.68 13.68
CA ILE A 82 3.99 -10.64 13.58
C ILE A 82 4.35 -10.98 15.03
N GLY A 83 3.79 -12.08 15.54
CA GLY A 83 4.28 -12.73 16.74
C GLY A 83 5.78 -12.96 16.59
N ALA A 84 6.55 -12.54 17.60
CA ALA A 84 8.00 -12.65 17.64
C ALA A 84 8.45 -14.01 17.11
N ARG A 85 9.19 -14.04 16.01
CA ARG A 85 9.91 -15.26 15.64
C ARG A 85 10.93 -15.49 16.74
N THR A 86 10.72 -16.52 17.55
CA THR A 86 11.76 -17.12 18.35
C THR A 86 12.90 -17.49 17.41
N ASN A 87 14.10 -17.04 17.76
CA ASN A 87 15.33 -17.45 17.09
C ASN A 87 15.42 -18.97 17.17
N GLU A 88 15.17 -19.67 16.07
CA GLU A 88 15.72 -21.01 15.90
C GLU A 88 17.02 -20.84 15.11
N GLU A 89 18.10 -20.99 15.86
CA GLU A 89 19.47 -21.10 15.36
C GLU A 89 19.54 -22.33 14.44
N GLU A 90 19.59 -22.12 13.13
CA GLU A 90 20.07 -23.15 12.21
C GLU A 90 21.60 -23.25 12.37
N SER A 91 22.03 -24.16 13.24
CA SER A 91 23.39 -24.66 13.32
C SER A 91 23.75 -25.35 12.00
N HIS A 92 24.37 -24.61 11.07
CA HIS A 92 25.06 -25.23 9.94
C HIS A 92 26.42 -25.76 10.41
N GLU A 93 26.46 -27.07 10.67
CA GLU A 93 27.71 -27.84 10.77
C GLU A 93 28.45 -27.79 9.42
N PRO A 94 29.76 -27.48 9.39
CA PRO A 94 30.53 -27.53 8.15
C PRO A 94 30.82 -28.99 7.78
N GLN A 95 30.19 -29.50 6.72
CA GLN A 95 30.57 -30.79 6.15
C GLN A 95 31.98 -30.71 5.55
N SER A 96 32.85 -31.59 6.04
CA SER A 96 34.18 -31.88 5.55
C SER A 96 34.13 -32.46 4.14
N ALA A 97 34.97 -31.94 3.24
CA ALA A 97 35.23 -32.52 1.93
C ALA A 97 36.26 -33.65 2.06
N ASP A 98 35.83 -34.88 1.73
CA ASP A 98 36.70 -35.97 1.24
C ASP A 98 36.42 -36.16 -0.25
#